data_AF-A0A6N8JHH2-F1
#
_entry.id   AF-A0A6N8JHH2-F1
#
_cell.length_a   1.000
_cell.length_b   1.000
_cell.length_c   1.000
_cell.angle_alpha   90.00
_cell.angle_beta   90.00
_cell.angle_gamma   90.00
#
_symmetry.space_group_name_H-M   'P 1'
#
loop_
_entity.id
_entity.type
_entity.pdbx_description
1 polymer ?
#
loop_
_entity_poly.entity_id
_entity_poly.type
_entity_poly.pdbx_seq_one_letter_code
_entity_poly.pdbx_strand_id
1 'polypeptide(L)'
;MKPKFAIDQIPDIRLINALKSDKDHAGIAFKIIYNLHCISLNKLAYGMLKDDEGARYIVQEIFISLWNNRLHQIILEDNIEKYLVHIVKNKCIDILRETETNTFFEIKDLHIHSR
;
A
#
# COMPACT_ATOMS: atom_id res chain seq x y z
N MET A 1 9.47 5.42 -22.77
CA MET A 1 9.60 4.20 -21.95
C MET A 1 10.99 4.22 -21.33
N LYS A 2 11.16 4.60 -20.05
CA LYS A 2 12.49 4.69 -19.43
C LYS A 2 13.02 3.27 -19.16
N PRO A 3 14.33 3.00 -19.35
CA PRO A 3 14.87 1.67 -19.26
C PRO A 3 14.81 1.18 -17.81
N LYS A 4 14.09 0.06 -17.61
CA LYS A 4 13.85 -0.63 -16.35
C LYS A 4 15.12 -1.25 -15.71
N PHE A 5 16.26 -1.20 -16.40
CA PHE A 5 17.39 -2.11 -16.16
C PHE A 5 18.36 -1.73 -15.03
N ALA A 6 18.32 -0.52 -14.47
CA ALA A 6 19.34 -0.08 -13.50
C ALA A 6 18.88 -0.04 -12.02
N ILE A 7 17.57 0.02 -11.76
CA ILE A 7 17.04 0.29 -10.41
C ILE A 7 16.63 -0.99 -9.68
N ASP A 8 16.22 -2.03 -10.43
CA ASP A 8 15.84 -3.36 -9.92
C ASP A 8 17.03 -4.19 -9.38
N GLN A 9 18.28 -3.72 -9.54
CA GLN A 9 19.48 -4.42 -9.07
C GLN A 9 19.93 -3.98 -7.67
N ILE A 10 19.32 -2.95 -7.08
CA ILE A 10 19.68 -2.50 -5.74
C ILE A 10 19.05 -3.49 -4.75
N PRO A 11 19.84 -4.18 -3.91
CA PRO A 11 19.29 -5.09 -2.92
C PRO A 11 18.37 -4.35 -1.95
N ASP A 12 17.22 -4.94 -1.62
CA ASP A 12 16.24 -4.38 -0.69
C ASP A 12 16.88 -3.90 0.61
N ILE A 13 17.83 -4.66 1.17
CA ILE A 13 18.56 -4.28 2.39
C ILE A 13 19.24 -2.91 2.29
N ARG A 14 19.74 -2.52 1.10
CA ARG A 14 20.37 -1.21 0.89
C ARG A 14 19.32 -0.10 0.86
N LEU A 15 18.18 -0.35 0.23
CA LEU A 15 17.05 0.58 0.21
C LEU A 15 16.45 0.75 1.61
N ILE A 16 16.32 -0.33 2.38
CA ILE A 16 15.82 -0.32 3.76
C ILE A 16 16.76 0.50 4.66
N ASN A 17 18.07 0.27 4.58
CA ASN A 17 19.04 1.02 5.37
C ASN A 17 19.05 2.50 5.00
N ALA A 18 18.98 2.84 3.71
CA ALA A 18 18.88 4.21 3.25
C ALA A 18 17.56 4.88 3.66
N LEU A 19 16.44 4.14 3.67
CA LEU A 19 15.16 4.65 4.16
C LEU A 19 15.20 5.03 5.64
N LYS A 20 16.05 4.34 6.42
CA LYS A 20 16.23 4.55 7.87
C LYS A 20 17.31 5.57 8.23
N SER A 21 18.03 6.13 7.25
CA SER A 21 19.12 7.08 7.49
C SER A 21 18.64 8.54 7.47
N ASP A 22 19.55 9.48 7.17
CA ASP A 22 19.22 10.89 6.99
C ASP A 22 18.16 11.11 5.88
N LYS A 23 17.56 12.30 5.91
CA LYS A 23 16.43 12.64 5.04
C LYS A 23 16.75 12.57 3.55
N ASP A 24 17.98 12.86 3.14
CA ASP A 24 18.35 12.92 1.72
C ASP A 24 18.43 11.51 1.14
N HIS A 25 19.15 10.61 1.82
CA HIS A 25 19.19 9.19 1.44
C HIS A 25 17.82 8.52 1.55
N ALA A 26 17.05 8.85 2.59
CA ALA A 26 15.69 8.32 2.76
C ALA A 26 14.79 8.76 1.60
N GLY A 27 14.88 10.01 1.15
CA GLY A 27 14.11 10.52 0.01
C GLY A 27 14.43 9.78 -1.30
N ILE A 28 15.71 9.49 -1.55
CA ILE A 28 16.15 8.72 -2.72
C ILE A 28 15.60 7.29 -2.64
N ALA A 29 15.77 6.61 -1.52
CA ALA A 29 15.29 5.25 -1.31
C ALA A 29 13.77 5.16 -1.46
N PHE A 30 13.04 6.08 -0.83
CA PHE A 30 11.58 6.15 -0.94
C PHE A 30 11.11 6.30 -2.38
N LYS A 31 11.73 7.20 -3.15
CA LYS A 31 11.39 7.42 -4.56
C LYS A 31 11.65 6.18 -5.41
N ILE A 32 12.72 5.44 -5.13
CA ILE A 32 13.02 4.18 -5.81
C ILE A 32 11.92 3.17 -5.51
N ILE A 33 11.64 2.90 -4.22
CA ILE A 33 10.61 1.95 -3.78
C ILE A 33 9.25 2.31 -4.38
N TYR A 34 8.87 3.58 -4.35
CA TYR A 34 7.61 4.07 -4.92
C TYR A 34 7.52 3.75 -6.42
N ASN A 35 8.54 4.11 -7.20
CA ASN A 35 8.52 3.90 -8.65
C ASN A 35 8.50 2.42 -9.04
N LEU A 36 9.15 1.56 -8.25
CA LEU A 36 9.19 0.12 -8.49
C LEU A 36 7.82 -0.53 -8.23
N HIS A 37 7.17 -0.19 -7.12
CA HIS A 37 6.01 -0.95 -6.65
C HIS A 37 4.67 -0.29 -6.92
N CYS A 38 4.58 1.04 -7.02
CA CYS A 38 3.30 1.77 -7.08
C CYS A 38 2.33 1.23 -8.15
N ILE A 39 2.80 0.99 -9.37
CA ILE A 39 1.93 0.49 -10.46
C ILE A 39 1.41 -0.91 -10.16
N SER A 40 2.27 -1.81 -9.65
CA SER A 40 1.89 -3.20 -9.35
C SER A 40 0.90 -3.28 -8.17
N LEU A 41 1.11 -2.46 -7.14
CA LEU A 41 0.24 -2.40 -5.97
C LEU A 41 -1.12 -1.78 -6.31
N ASN A 42 -1.15 -0.77 -7.18
CA ASN A 42 -2.42 -0.21 -7.69
C ASN A 42 -3.23 -1.26 -8.43
N LYS A 43 -2.59 -2.03 -9.32
CA LYS A 43 -3.25 -3.13 -10.04
C LYS A 43 -3.77 -4.22 -9.10
N LEU A 44 -3.00 -4.54 -8.06
CA LEU A 44 -3.40 -5.50 -7.03
C LEU A 44 -4.64 -5.01 -6.27
N ALA A 45 -4.61 -3.77 -5.75
CA ALA A 45 -5.71 -3.18 -5.01
C ALA A 45 -6.97 -3.06 -5.88
N TYR A 46 -6.84 -2.57 -7.12
CA TYR A 46 -7.93 -2.52 -8.09
C TYR A 46 -8.51 -3.92 -8.37
N GLY A 47 -7.65 -4.94 -8.50
CA GLY A 47 -8.06 -6.31 -8.69
C GLY A 47 -8.98 -6.83 -7.59
N MET A 48 -8.77 -6.38 -6.34
CA MET A 48 -9.55 -6.76 -5.16
C MET A 48 -10.82 -5.91 -4.97
N LEU A 49 -10.70 -4.58 -5.12
CA LEU A 49 -11.77 -3.63 -4.79
C LEU A 49 -12.70 -3.32 -5.96
N LYS A 50 -12.21 -3.50 -7.20
CA LYS A 50 -12.88 -3.03 -8.43
C LYS A 50 -13.18 -1.53 -8.44
N ASP A 51 -12.53 -0.77 -7.56
CA ASP A 51 -12.58 0.67 -7.45
C ASP A 51 -11.17 1.24 -7.70
N ASP A 52 -11.07 2.06 -8.75
CA ASP A 52 -9.83 2.67 -9.21
C ASP A 52 -9.40 3.85 -8.32
N GLU A 53 -10.35 4.60 -7.77
CA GLU A 53 -10.06 5.69 -6.85
C GLU A 53 -9.64 5.15 -5.48
N GLY A 54 -10.40 4.21 -4.92
CA GLY A 54 -10.07 3.53 -3.68
C GLY A 54 -8.72 2.80 -3.76
N ALA A 55 -8.41 2.15 -4.88
CA ALA A 55 -7.11 1.51 -5.10
C ALA A 55 -5.95 2.51 -5.03
N ARG A 56 -6.06 3.66 -5.72
CA ARG A 56 -5.04 4.73 -5.66
C ARG A 56 -4.87 5.28 -4.27
N TYR A 57 -5.99 5.54 -3.58
CA TYR A 57 -5.99 6.10 -2.25
C TYR A 57 -5.26 5.19 -1.26
N ILE A 58 -5.56 3.88 -1.27
CA ILE A 58 -4.91 2.90 -0.38
C ILE A 58 -3.40 2.84 -0.61
N VAL A 59 -2.99 2.78 -1.88
CA VAL A 59 -1.56 2.72 -2.21
C VAL A 59 -0.86 4.00 -1.75
N GLN A 60 -1.48 5.16 -1.96
CA GLN A 60 -0.96 6.44 -1.49
C GLN A 60 -0.83 6.47 0.04
N GLU A 61 -1.87 6.08 0.78
CA GLU A 61 -1.86 6.02 2.24
C GLU A 61 -0.75 5.11 2.78
N ILE A 62 -0.54 3.96 2.13
CA ILE A 62 0.52 3.02 2.48
C ILE A 62 1.91 3.65 2.31
N PHE A 63 2.13 4.37 1.21
CA PHE A 63 3.40 5.07 0.99
C PHE A 63 3.59 6.26 1.93
N ILE A 64 2.53 7.01 2.26
CA ILE A 64 2.58 8.08 3.27
C ILE A 64 2.96 7.49 4.64
N SER A 65 2.30 6.39 5.02
CA SER A 65 2.60 5.67 6.26
C SER A 65 4.04 5.16 6.28
N LEU A 66 4.53 4.58 5.17
CA LEU A 66 5.92 4.14 5.02
C LEU A 66 6.91 5.28 5.29
N TRP A 67 6.66 6.46 4.73
CA TRP A 67 7.53 7.62 4.92
C TRP A 67 7.52 8.15 6.36
N ASN A 68 6.34 8.27 6.95
CA ASN A 68 6.15 8.81 8.29
C ASN A 68 6.74 7.89 9.36
N ASN A 69 6.64 6.58 9.16
CA ASN A 69 7.00 5.56 10.14
C ASN A 69 8.39 4.94 9.92
N ARG A 70 9.14 5.40 8.91
CA ARG A 70 10.41 4.80 8.45
C ARG A 70 11.45 4.56 9.54
N LEU A 71 11.45 5.34 10.62
CA LEU A 71 12.46 5.27 11.69
C LEU A 71 12.10 4.31 12.83
N HIS A 72 10.82 4.05 13.09
CA HIS A 72 10.40 3.49 14.39
C HIS A 72 9.44 2.31 14.34
N GLN A 73 8.66 2.12 13.26
CA GLN A 73 7.60 1.08 13.25
C GLN A 73 7.73 0.07 12.12
N ILE A 74 8.67 0.27 11.19
CA ILE A 74 8.75 -0.54 9.98
C ILE A 74 9.78 -1.66 10.17
N ILE A 75 9.25 -2.85 10.46
CA ILE A 75 9.99 -4.11 10.46
C ILE A 75 10.08 -4.62 9.02
N LEU A 76 10.90 -3.95 8.20
CA LEU A 76 11.29 -4.44 6.88
C LEU A 76 12.42 -5.47 7.06
N GLU A 77 12.05 -6.73 7.24
CA GLU A 77 12.94 -7.90 7.38
C GLU A 77 13.29 -8.46 5.99
N ASP A 78 13.94 -7.69 5.12
CA ASP A 78 14.64 -8.19 3.92
C ASP A 78 13.87 -8.20 2.59
N ASN A 79 12.53 -8.13 2.56
CA ASN A 79 11.77 -8.07 1.29
C ASN A 79 10.68 -7.00 1.29
N ILE A 80 10.95 -5.90 0.57
CA ILE A 80 10.09 -4.73 0.45
C ILE A 80 8.80 -5.08 -0.28
N GLU A 81 8.89 -5.83 -1.39
CA GLU A 81 7.72 -6.21 -2.18
C GLU A 81 6.72 -7.03 -1.36
N LYS A 82 7.20 -8.06 -0.67
CA LYS A 82 6.40 -8.93 0.18
C LYS A 82 5.70 -8.13 1.28
N TYR A 83 6.41 -7.22 1.93
CA TYR A 83 5.85 -6.33 2.94
C TYR A 83 4.73 -5.45 2.34
N LEU A 84 5.00 -4.75 1.24
CA LEU A 84 4.04 -3.84 0.60
C LEU A 84 2.79 -4.58 0.09
N VAL A 85 2.96 -5.75 -0.53
CA VAL A 85 1.84 -6.59 -0.98
C VAL A 85 1.00 -7.05 0.20
N HIS A 86 1.63 -7.44 1.31
CA HIS A 86 0.90 -7.88 2.51
C HIS A 86 0.01 -6.76 3.07
N ILE A 87 0.57 -5.56 3.27
CA ILE A 87 -0.20 -4.45 3.84
C ILE A 87 -1.30 -3.93 2.89
N VAL A 88 -1.07 -3.91 1.57
CA VAL A 88 -2.12 -3.58 0.58
C VAL A 88 -3.28 -4.56 0.67
N LYS A 89 -2.98 -5.87 0.68
CA LYS A 89 -4.01 -6.91 0.78
C LYS A 89 -4.83 -6.77 2.06
N ASN A 90 -4.17 -6.59 3.20
CA ASN A 90 -4.86 -6.43 4.48
C ASN A 90 -5.79 -5.21 4.44
N LYS A 91 -5.30 -4.06 3.97
CA LYS A 91 -6.11 -2.84 3.86
C LYS A 91 -7.32 -3.02 2.93
N CYS A 92 -7.15 -3.72 1.81
CA CYS A 92 -8.26 -4.04 0.91
C CYS A 92 -9.27 -4.97 1.57
N ILE A 93 -8.82 -5.99 2.31
CA ILE A 93 -9.69 -6.92 3.04
C ILE A 93 -10.49 -6.17 4.11
N ASP A 94 -9.86 -5.25 4.85
CA ASP A 94 -10.54 -4.45 5.87
C ASP A 94 -11.66 -3.61 5.25
N ILE A 95 -11.39 -2.93 4.12
CA ILE A 95 -12.40 -2.18 3.38
C ILE A 95 -13.54 -3.08 2.90
N LEU A 96 -13.23 -4.24 2.32
CA LEU A 96 -14.26 -5.18 1.85
C LEU A 96 -15.16 -5.63 3.02
N ARG A 97 -14.57 -5.95 4.17
CA ARG A 97 -15.33 -6.31 5.39
C ARG A 97 -16.21 -5.18 5.89
N GLU A 98 -15.71 -3.95 5.88
CA GLU A 98 -16.48 -2.76 6.26
C GLU A 98 -17.64 -2.53 5.30
N THR A 99 -17.42 -2.66 3.99
CA THR A 99 -18.49 -2.53 2.98
C THR A 99 -19.56 -3.61 3.13
N GLU A 100 -19.19 -4.88 3.29
CA GLU A 100 -20.14 -5.97 3.51
C GLU A 100 -20.97 -5.75 4.78
N THR A 101 -20.32 -5.31 5.85
CA THR A 101 -20.96 -5.02 7.13
C THR A 101 -21.95 -3.87 6.99
N ASN A 102 -21.56 -2.76 6.35
CA ASN A 102 -22.42 -1.60 6.16
C ASN A 102 -23.60 -1.89 5.23
N THR A 103 -23.39 -2.61 4.13
CA THR A 103 -24.48 -3.05 3.24
C THR A 103 -25.47 -3.94 3.99
N PHE A 104 -25.01 -4.81 4.88
CA PHE A 104 -25.88 -5.65 5.69
C PHE A 104 -26.72 -4.84 6.70
N PHE A 105 -26.16 -3.79 7.30
CA PHE A 105 -26.90 -2.89 8.20
C PHE A 105 -27.94 -2.06 7.43
N GLU A 106 -27.58 -1.48 6.28
CA GLU A 106 -28.51 -0.71 5.44
C GLU A 106 -29.72 -1.54 4.97
N ILE A 107 -29.52 -2.80 4.57
CA ILE A 107 -30.61 -3.69 4.16
C ILE A 107 -31.55 -4.00 5.33
N LYS A 108 -31.02 -4.13 6.55
CA LYS A 108 -31.83 -4.35 7.76
C LYS A 108 -32.65 -3.11 8.11
N ASP A 109 -32.07 -1.93 8.03
CA ASP A 109 -32.78 -0.68 8.35
C ASP A 109 -33.91 -0.39 7.35
N LEU A 110 -33.72 -0.74 6.08
CA LEU A 110 -34.77 -0.66 5.05
C LEU A 110 -35.96 -1.61 5.31
N HIS A 111 -35.75 -2.78 5.94
CA HIS A 111 -36.82 -3.73 6.25
C HIS A 111 -37.59 -3.41 7.55
N ILE A 112 -37.05 -2.56 8.42
CA ILE A 112 -37.69 -2.22 9.71
C ILE A 112 -38.72 -1.09 9.55
N HIS A 113 -38.59 -0.24 8.54
CA HIS A 113 -39.45 0.94 8.33
C HIS A 113 -40.65 0.71 7.39
N SER A 114 -40.95 -0.55 7.01
CA SER A 114 -42.06 -0.89 6.11
C SER A 114 -43.29 -1.49 6.83
N ARG A 115 -43.66 -0.97 8.00
CA ARG A 115 -44.91 -1.33 8.70
C ARG A 115 -45.61 -0.12 9.28
#